data_AF-A0A8S1RC72-F1
#
_entry.id   AF-A0A8S1RC72-F1
#
_cell.length_a   1.000
_cell.length_b   1.000
_cell.length_c   1.000
_cell.angle_alpha   90.00
_cell.angle_beta   90.00
_cell.angle_gamma   90.00
#
_symmetry.space_group_name_H-M   'P 1'
#
loop_
_entity.id
_entity.type
_entity.pdbx_description
1 polymer ?
#
loop_
_entity_poly.entity_id
_entity_poly.type
_entity_poly.pdbx_seq_one_letter_code
_entity_poly.pdbx_strand_id
1 'polypeptide(L)'
;MKKKEQFGGGLYDELNGCKTGKWIELGDQFLELSSITQIGEYRQGLKIDKWEIYKKDYSKRINHKVGGGTFNEQGQKTGYWIQLDEKFYYTKNMVQGEYIDGRKIGKWHETAIDHSKFFYSFNQMLISNLIGNPAIQIYIMIEEVNQRVIINLIQSLTSYINLYISYYSIIKFSCCYLCNSVIVFFK
;
A
#
# COMPACT_ATOMS: atom_id res chain seq x y z
N MET A 1 10.75 -18.96 27.51
CA MET A 1 12.00 -18.84 26.72
C MET A 1 11.72 -18.01 25.47
N LYS A 2 12.45 -16.91 25.24
CA LYS A 2 12.34 -16.15 23.97
C LYS A 2 13.12 -16.90 22.88
N LYS A 3 12.47 -17.30 21.79
CA LYS A 3 13.15 -17.81 20.59
C LYS A 3 14.08 -16.70 20.08
N LYS A 4 15.37 -16.99 19.89
CA LYS A 4 16.27 -16.06 19.21
C LYS A 4 15.79 -15.89 17.76
N GLU A 5 15.52 -14.66 17.34
CA GLU A 5 15.20 -14.36 15.94
C GLU A 5 16.48 -14.55 15.10
N GLN A 6 16.45 -15.46 14.15
CA GLN A 6 17.52 -15.65 13.17
C GLN A 6 17.14 -14.89 11.90
N PHE A 7 17.93 -13.87 11.55
CA PHE A 7 17.64 -12.98 10.43
C PHE A 7 18.27 -13.45 9.11
N GLY A 8 19.29 -14.30 9.19
CA GLY A 8 19.98 -14.85 8.04
C GLY A 8 20.95 -15.95 8.45
N GLY A 9 21.48 -16.65 7.45
CA GLY A 9 22.52 -17.65 7.61
C GLY A 9 22.04 -19.08 7.44
N GLY A 10 23.00 -20.00 7.52
CA GLY A 10 22.82 -21.44 7.38
C GLY A 10 24.14 -22.14 7.69
N LEU A 11 24.28 -23.38 7.22
CA LEU A 11 25.47 -24.19 7.43
C LEU A 11 26.43 -24.06 6.24
N TYR A 12 27.72 -24.07 6.52
CA TYR A 12 28.76 -24.24 5.54
C TYR A 12 29.32 -25.66 5.66
N ASP A 13 29.65 -26.27 4.53
CA ASP A 13 30.43 -27.49 4.47
C ASP A 13 31.85 -27.21 4.98
N GLU A 14 32.31 -27.97 5.97
CA GLU A 14 33.62 -27.80 6.60
C GLU A 14 34.77 -28.07 5.62
N LEU A 15 34.58 -28.95 4.62
CA LEU A 15 35.64 -29.33 3.70
C LEU A 15 35.86 -28.28 2.60
N ASN A 16 34.77 -27.78 2.03
CA ASN A 16 34.81 -26.92 0.84
C ASN A 16 34.42 -25.45 1.11
N GLY A 17 33.90 -25.14 2.30
CA GLY A 17 33.36 -23.82 2.63
C GLY A 17 32.11 -23.44 1.84
N CYS A 18 31.45 -24.40 1.18
CA CYS A 18 30.25 -24.16 0.39
C CYS A 18 29.00 -24.13 1.27
N LYS A 19 27.99 -23.32 0.91
CA LYS A 19 26.69 -23.34 1.59
C LYS A 19 26.05 -24.73 1.47
N THR A 20 25.49 -25.24 2.56
CA THR A 20 24.79 -26.52 2.61
C THR A 20 23.60 -26.48 3.60
N GLY A 21 22.61 -27.34 3.37
CA GLY A 21 21.42 -27.46 4.23
C GLY A 21 20.48 -26.26 4.14
N LYS A 22 19.70 -26.01 5.21
CA LYS A 22 18.71 -24.92 5.24
C LYS A 22 19.37 -23.55 5.39
N TRP A 23 18.87 -22.59 4.63
CA TRP A 23 19.38 -21.22 4.60
C TRP A 23 18.27 -20.19 4.65
N ILE A 24 18.59 -19.06 5.28
CA ILE A 24 17.82 -17.83 5.23
C ILE A 24 18.71 -16.77 4.59
N GLU A 25 18.29 -16.23 3.46
CA GLU A 25 18.97 -15.14 2.75
C GLU A 25 18.18 -13.85 2.86
N LEU A 26 18.88 -12.72 2.96
CA LEU A 26 18.29 -11.40 2.85
C LEU A 26 18.17 -11.05 1.36
N GLY A 27 17.02 -10.50 0.94
CA GLY A 27 16.84 -10.04 -0.44
C GLY A 27 17.64 -8.76 -0.70
N ASP A 28 18.20 -8.62 -1.90
CA ASP A 28 19.06 -7.49 -2.31
C ASP A 28 18.35 -6.13 -2.24
N GLN A 29 17.01 -6.13 -2.29
CA GLN A 29 16.17 -4.93 -2.15
C GLN A 29 15.98 -4.53 -0.67
N PHE A 30 17.04 -4.60 0.13
CA PHE A 30 17.02 -4.33 1.56
C PHE A 30 16.96 -2.82 1.82
N LEU A 31 15.82 -2.21 1.54
CA LEU A 31 15.49 -0.90 2.09
C LEU A 31 15.06 -1.07 3.55
N GLU A 32 15.41 -0.09 4.37
CA GLU A 32 15.38 -0.09 5.84
C GLU A 32 14.04 -0.55 6.47
N LEU A 33 12.94 -0.47 5.70
CA LEU A 33 11.58 -0.79 6.14
C LEU A 33 10.96 -2.05 5.53
N SER A 34 11.65 -2.73 4.60
CA SER A 34 11.14 -3.97 4.00
C SER A 34 12.19 -5.07 4.05
N SER A 35 12.16 -5.84 5.14
CA SER A 35 12.92 -7.10 5.22
C SER A 35 12.24 -8.15 4.35
N ILE A 36 12.81 -8.40 3.18
CA ILE A 36 12.52 -9.59 2.37
C ILE A 36 13.53 -10.66 2.75
N THR A 37 13.05 -11.84 3.09
CA THR A 37 13.88 -13.03 3.32
C THR A 37 13.52 -14.13 2.34
N GLN A 38 14.52 -14.90 1.92
CA GLN A 38 14.34 -16.10 1.11
C GLN A 38 14.77 -17.30 1.92
N ILE A 39 13.94 -18.33 1.95
CA ILE A 39 14.20 -19.54 2.74
C ILE A 39 14.19 -20.73 1.80
N GLY A 40 15.22 -21.55 1.86
CA GLY A 40 15.33 -22.76 1.05
C GLY A 40 16.53 -23.61 1.46
N GLU A 41 16.92 -24.51 0.57
CA GLU A 41 18.02 -25.44 0.79
C GLU A 41 19.15 -25.21 -0.20
N TYR A 42 20.37 -25.34 0.31
CA TYR A 42 21.60 -25.36 -0.47
C TYR A 42 22.20 -26.75 -0.48
N ARG A 43 22.78 -27.15 -1.62
CA ARG A 43 23.62 -28.34 -1.76
C ARG A 43 24.86 -27.97 -2.57
N GLN A 44 26.05 -28.13 -1.97
CA GLN A 44 27.33 -27.79 -2.60
C GLN A 44 27.36 -26.35 -3.16
N GLY A 45 26.79 -25.39 -2.43
CA GLY A 45 26.75 -23.99 -2.86
C GLY A 45 25.66 -23.66 -3.89
N LEU A 46 24.88 -24.62 -4.36
CA LEU A 46 23.75 -24.42 -5.28
C LEU A 46 22.42 -24.38 -4.52
N LYS A 47 21.54 -23.45 -4.90
CA LYS A 47 20.15 -23.44 -4.42
C LYS A 47 19.41 -24.62 -5.04
N ILE A 48 18.76 -25.45 -4.24
CA ILE A 48 18.02 -26.61 -4.72
C ILE A 48 16.58 -26.61 -4.20
N ASP A 49 15.73 -27.40 -4.85
CA ASP A 49 14.35 -27.64 -4.45
C ASP A 49 13.57 -26.33 -4.24
N LYS A 50 12.63 -26.34 -3.29
CA LYS A 50 11.69 -25.25 -3.07
C LYS A 50 12.34 -24.12 -2.28
N TRP A 51 12.20 -22.92 -2.84
CA TRP A 51 12.57 -21.66 -2.22
C TRP A 51 11.34 -20.80 -2.02
N GLU A 52 11.20 -20.22 -0.84
CA GLU A 52 10.07 -19.39 -0.44
C GLU A 52 10.52 -17.98 -0.12
N ILE A 53 9.77 -16.98 -0.58
CA ILE A 53 10.05 -15.56 -0.32
C ILE A 53 9.06 -15.07 0.72
N TYR A 54 9.59 -14.50 1.80
CA TYR A 54 8.83 -13.95 2.90
C TYR A 54 9.05 -12.44 3.00
N LYS A 55 7.99 -11.73 3.36
CA LYS A 55 8.02 -10.31 3.72
C LYS A 55 7.66 -10.17 5.19
N LYS A 56 8.52 -9.50 5.95
CA LYS A 56 8.24 -9.19 7.37
C LYS A 56 7.18 -8.10 7.46
N ASP A 57 6.11 -8.38 8.20
CA ASP A 57 5.10 -7.39 8.60
C ASP A 57 5.39 -6.95 10.03
N TYR A 58 5.99 -5.77 10.16
CA TYR A 58 6.39 -5.22 11.47
C TYR A 58 5.20 -4.90 12.37
N SER A 59 4.03 -4.57 11.79
CA SER A 59 2.84 -4.26 12.58
C SER A 59 2.32 -5.48 13.31
N LYS A 60 2.40 -6.65 12.67
CA LYS A 60 1.89 -7.92 13.20
C LYS A 60 3.00 -8.82 13.77
N ARG A 61 4.27 -8.48 13.56
CA ARG A 61 5.44 -9.32 13.88
C ARG A 61 5.34 -10.73 13.27
N ILE A 62 4.71 -10.84 12.11
CA ILE A 62 4.58 -12.10 11.36
C ILE A 62 5.24 -11.96 9.99
N ASN A 63 5.74 -13.07 9.46
CA ASN A 63 6.27 -13.13 8.10
C ASN A 63 5.16 -13.66 7.18
N HIS A 64 4.92 -12.94 6.08
CA HIS A 64 3.97 -13.37 5.04
C HIS A 64 4.72 -13.96 3.87
N LYS A 65 4.33 -15.14 3.42
CA LYS A 65 4.85 -15.70 2.18
C LYS A 65 4.29 -14.90 1.00
N VAL A 66 5.18 -14.30 0.21
CA VAL A 66 4.85 -13.45 -0.93
C VAL A 66 5.30 -14.04 -2.26
N GLY A 67 6.14 -15.09 -2.24
CA GLY A 67 6.56 -15.72 -3.49
C GLY A 67 7.42 -16.95 -3.27
N GLY A 68 8.17 -17.29 -4.31
CA GLY A 68 9.02 -18.47 -4.35
C GLY A 68 8.86 -19.28 -5.63
N GLY A 69 9.55 -20.42 -5.66
CA GLY A 69 9.50 -21.40 -6.74
C GLY A 69 10.51 -22.51 -6.47
N THR A 70 10.90 -23.24 -7.51
CA THR A 70 11.78 -24.40 -7.39
C THR A 70 13.06 -24.20 -8.19
N PHE A 71 14.18 -24.71 -7.66
CA PHE A 71 15.43 -24.88 -8.38
C PHE A 71 15.66 -26.36 -8.70
N ASN A 72 16.23 -26.65 -9.87
CA ASN A 72 16.68 -27.99 -10.25
C ASN A 72 18.03 -28.33 -9.58
N GLU A 73 18.53 -29.54 -9.83
CA GLU A 73 19.80 -30.03 -9.26
C GLU A 73 21.03 -29.22 -9.71
N GLN A 74 20.93 -28.51 -10.83
CA GLN A 74 21.96 -27.63 -11.37
C GLN A 74 21.87 -26.20 -10.81
N GLY A 75 20.97 -25.95 -9.86
CA GLY A 75 20.77 -24.63 -9.26
C GLY A 75 20.06 -23.63 -10.16
N GLN A 76 19.35 -24.09 -11.18
CA GLN A 76 18.58 -23.26 -12.10
C GLN A 76 17.11 -23.25 -11.73
N LYS A 77 16.47 -22.09 -11.86
CA LYS A 77 15.02 -21.96 -11.64
C LYS A 77 14.26 -22.86 -12.61
N THR A 78 13.27 -23.59 -12.11
CA THR A 78 12.39 -24.45 -12.90
C THR A 78 10.96 -24.39 -12.38
N GLY A 79 9.99 -24.68 -13.25
CA GLY A 79 8.57 -24.69 -12.94
C GLY A 79 8.00 -23.30 -12.69
N TYR A 80 6.89 -23.25 -11.96
CA TYR A 80 6.19 -21.99 -11.68
C TYR A 80 6.89 -21.16 -10.60
N TRP A 81 7.02 -19.87 -10.84
CA TRP A 81 7.65 -18.91 -9.95
C TRP A 81 6.78 -17.69 -9.72
N ILE A 82 6.77 -17.21 -8.48
CA ILE A 82 6.25 -15.89 -8.10
C ILE A 82 7.45 -15.06 -7.60
N GLN A 83 7.72 -13.95 -8.28
CA GLN A 83 8.86 -13.08 -8.03
C GLN A 83 8.39 -11.66 -7.71
N LEU A 84 9.21 -10.95 -6.95
CA LEU A 84 9.01 -9.53 -6.69
C LEU A 84 9.50 -8.76 -7.92
N ASP A 85 8.72 -7.77 -8.36
CA ASP A 85 9.14 -6.85 -9.42
C ASP A 85 10.42 -6.08 -9.03
N GLU A 86 11.19 -5.60 -9.99
CA GLU A 86 12.37 -4.77 -9.71
C GLU A 86 11.99 -3.50 -8.95
N LYS A 87 10.81 -2.95 -9.24
CA LYS A 87 10.22 -1.80 -8.56
C LYS A 87 9.25 -2.23 -7.46
N PHE A 88 9.33 -3.46 -6.96
CA PHE A 88 8.47 -3.97 -5.89
C PHE A 88 8.43 -3.02 -4.69
N TYR A 89 9.50 -2.30 -4.40
CA TYR A 89 9.46 -1.29 -3.35
C TYR A 89 8.39 -0.20 -3.59
N TYR A 90 8.22 0.24 -4.83
CA TYR A 90 7.28 1.30 -5.21
C TYR A 90 5.92 0.74 -5.60
N THR A 91 5.90 -0.29 -6.44
CA THR A 91 4.68 -0.84 -7.05
C THR A 91 4.04 -1.92 -6.19
N LYS A 92 4.84 -2.61 -5.36
CA LYS A 92 4.48 -3.87 -4.69
C LYS A 92 3.89 -4.91 -5.65
N ASN A 93 4.27 -4.85 -6.93
CA ASN A 93 3.80 -5.80 -7.91
C ASN A 93 4.62 -7.08 -7.88
N MET A 94 3.94 -8.21 -8.04
CA MET A 94 4.56 -9.50 -8.20
C MET A 94 4.40 -9.94 -9.64
N VAL A 95 5.43 -10.59 -10.18
CA VAL A 95 5.39 -11.20 -11.50
C VAL A 95 5.42 -12.71 -11.35
N GLN A 96 4.58 -13.40 -12.09
CA GLN A 96 4.47 -14.86 -12.01
C GLN A 96 4.42 -15.52 -13.39
N GLY A 97 5.03 -16.68 -13.49
CA GLY A 97 5.19 -17.41 -14.74
C GLY A 97 6.10 -18.62 -14.59
N GLU A 98 6.42 -19.27 -15.71
CA GLU A 98 7.19 -20.50 -15.71
C GLU A 98 8.65 -20.29 -16.10
N TYR A 99 9.51 -21.11 -15.50
CA TYR A 99 10.91 -21.25 -15.82
C TYR A 99 11.22 -22.63 -16.36
N ILE A 100 12.12 -22.70 -17.35
CA ILE A 100 12.79 -23.93 -17.79
C ILE A 100 14.29 -23.63 -17.84
N ASP A 101 15.07 -24.40 -17.11
CA ASP A 101 16.54 -24.32 -17.05
C ASP A 101 17.06 -22.88 -16.84
N GLY A 102 16.42 -22.17 -15.90
CA GLY A 102 16.79 -20.80 -15.54
C GLY A 102 16.27 -19.72 -16.49
N ARG A 103 15.55 -20.07 -17.56
CA ARG A 103 14.97 -19.11 -18.51
C ARG A 103 13.48 -18.94 -18.30
N LYS A 104 13.02 -17.69 -18.30
CA LYS A 104 11.60 -17.35 -18.32
C LYS A 104 10.99 -17.83 -19.64
N ILE A 105 9.87 -18.55 -19.56
CA ILE A 105 9.11 -19.00 -20.72
C ILE A 105 7.67 -18.48 -20.65
N GLY A 106 7.00 -18.45 -21.80
CA GLY A 106 5.59 -18.10 -21.90
C GLY A 106 5.26 -16.65 -21.51
N LYS A 107 3.98 -16.42 -21.19
CA LYS A 107 3.48 -15.11 -20.75
C LYS A 107 3.61 -14.99 -19.23
N TRP A 108 4.12 -13.85 -18.80
CA TRP A 108 4.25 -13.50 -17.39
C TRP A 108 3.10 -12.58 -16.98
N HIS A 109 2.48 -12.90 -15.85
CA HIS A 109 1.35 -12.15 -15.32
C HIS A 109 1.83 -11.28 -14.16
N GLU A 110 1.43 -10.02 -14.18
CA GLU A 110 1.67 -9.09 -13.09
C GLU A 110 0.44 -9.04 -12.18
N THR A 111 0.66 -9.23 -10.88
CA THR A 111 -0.38 -9.16 -9.85
C THR A 111 0.02 -8.10 -8.85
N ALA A 112 -0.78 -7.03 -8.76
CA ALA A 112 -0.66 -6.06 -7.68
C ALA A 112 -1.06 -6.73 -6.35
N ILE A 113 -0.23 -6.59 -5.33
CA ILE A 113 -0.63 -7.00 -3.97
C ILE A 113 -1.72 -6.02 -3.52
N ASP A 114 -2.92 -6.52 -3.18
CA ASP A 114 -4.01 -5.68 -2.69
C ASP A 114 -3.57 -4.86 -1.46
N HIS A 115 -3.41 -3.57 -1.72
CA HIS A 115 -2.91 -2.56 -0.79
C HIS A 115 -3.95 -2.11 0.22
N SER A 116 -5.24 -2.36 -0.01
CA SER A 116 -6.31 -1.88 0.87
C SER A 116 -6.08 -2.33 2.31
N LYS A 117 -5.60 -3.56 2.50
CA LYS A 117 -5.30 -4.13 3.82
C LYS A 117 -4.02 -3.55 4.45
N PHE A 118 -3.04 -3.14 3.63
CA PHE A 118 -1.77 -2.60 4.12
C PHE A 118 -1.89 -1.12 4.51
N PHE A 119 -2.51 -0.29 3.66
CA PHE A 119 -2.76 1.12 3.98
C PHE A 119 -3.65 1.27 5.21
N TYR A 120 -4.69 0.42 5.35
CA TYR A 120 -5.52 0.42 6.56
C TYR A 120 -4.68 0.11 7.81
N SER A 121 -3.81 -0.91 7.76
CA SER A 121 -2.97 -1.29 8.90
C SER A 121 -1.91 -0.22 9.25
N PHE A 122 -1.28 0.39 8.24
CA PHE A 122 -0.30 1.45 8.43
C PHE A 122 -0.95 2.74 8.96
N ASN A 123 -2.11 3.13 8.43
CA ASN A 123 -2.88 4.26 8.94
C ASN A 123 -3.33 3.99 10.38
N GLN A 124 -3.80 2.78 10.71
CA GLN A 124 -4.14 2.42 12.09
C GLN A 124 -2.94 2.47 13.04
N MET A 125 -1.75 2.03 12.60
CA MET A 125 -0.52 2.12 13.39
C MET A 125 -0.07 3.57 13.59
N LEU A 126 -0.11 4.39 12.56
CA LEU A 126 0.16 5.82 12.67
C LEU A 126 -0.85 6.49 13.59
N ILE A 127 -2.16 6.25 13.40
CA ILE A 127 -3.22 6.75 14.24
C ILE A 127 -3.02 6.32 15.70
N SER A 128 -2.68 5.05 15.99
CA SER A 128 -2.42 4.61 17.37
C SER A 128 -1.21 5.29 18.01
N ASN A 129 -0.15 5.55 17.24
CA ASN A 129 1.05 6.24 17.71
C ASN A 129 0.82 7.76 17.88
N LEU A 130 0.02 8.35 17.00
CA LEU A 130 -0.36 9.76 17.03
C LEU A 130 -1.35 10.05 18.17
N ILE A 131 -2.30 9.15 18.43
CA ILE A 131 -3.23 9.21 19.57
C ILE A 131 -2.47 9.05 20.90
N GLY A 132 -1.34 8.35 20.93
CA GLY A 132 -0.49 8.30 22.14
C GLY A 132 0.22 9.63 22.47
N ASN A 133 0.23 10.60 21.55
CA ASN A 133 0.90 11.88 21.73
C ASN A 133 -0.13 13.00 22.02
N PRO A 134 -0.17 13.54 23.25
CA PRO A 134 -1.16 14.54 23.64
C PRO A 134 -1.06 15.85 22.83
N ALA A 135 0.12 16.21 22.32
CA ALA A 135 0.26 17.40 21.46
C ALA A 135 -0.44 17.22 20.10
N ILE A 136 -0.44 15.98 19.58
CA ILE A 136 -1.09 15.66 18.32
C ILE A 136 -2.59 15.51 18.51
N GLN A 137 -3.04 14.98 19.66
CA GLN A 137 -4.46 15.01 20.02
C GLN A 137 -5.00 16.46 20.11
N ILE A 138 -4.23 17.38 20.70
CA ILE A 138 -4.58 18.81 20.77
C ILE A 138 -4.63 19.41 19.36
N TYR A 139 -3.64 19.11 18.51
CA TYR A 139 -3.62 19.60 17.13
C TYR A 139 -4.82 19.08 16.31
N ILE A 140 -5.17 17.79 16.43
CA ILE A 140 -6.35 17.19 15.78
C ILE A 140 -7.63 17.84 16.31
N MET A 141 -7.76 18.05 17.63
CA MET A 141 -8.91 18.75 18.21
C MET A 141 -9.04 20.19 17.70
N ILE A 142 -7.93 20.93 17.56
CA ILE A 142 -7.93 22.29 17.03
C ILE A 142 -8.33 22.30 15.54
N GLU A 143 -7.80 21.38 14.74
CA GLU A 143 -8.16 21.23 13.32
C GLU A 143 -9.63 20.84 13.13
N GLU A 144 -10.16 19.91 13.93
CA GLU A 144 -11.58 19.55 13.87
C GLU A 144 -12.50 20.73 14.25
N VAL A 145 -12.11 21.53 15.23
CA VAL A 145 -12.83 22.77 15.59
C VAL A 145 -12.78 23.77 14.43
N ASN A 146 -11.61 23.97 13.82
CA ASN A 146 -11.45 24.87 12.67
C ASN A 146 -12.28 24.41 11.46
N GLN A 147 -12.29 23.11 11.15
CA GLN A 147 -13.11 22.57 10.06
C GLN A 147 -14.61 22.76 10.30
N ARG A 148 -15.09 22.55 11.53
CA ARG A 148 -16.49 22.82 11.89
C ARG A 148 -16.86 24.28 11.74
N VAL A 149 -15.98 25.20 12.15
CA VAL A 149 -16.17 26.64 11.97
C VAL A 149 -16.24 27.00 10.49
N ILE A 150 -15.34 26.47 9.66
CA ILE A 150 -15.33 26.68 8.20
C ILE A 150 -16.63 26.16 7.57
N ILE A 151 -17.07 24.95 7.92
CA ILE A 151 -18.31 24.35 7.40
C ILE A 151 -19.53 25.22 7.77
N ASN A 152 -19.62 25.68 9.02
CA ASN A 152 -20.71 26.54 9.48
C ASN A 152 -20.73 27.89 8.75
N LEU A 153 -19.56 28.48 8.50
CA LEU A 153 -19.43 29.71 7.71
C LEU A 153 -19.91 29.52 6.27
N ILE A 154 -19.51 28.41 5.63
CA ILE A 154 -19.97 28.07 4.27
C ILE A 154 -21.48 27.89 4.22
N GLN A 155 -22.08 27.20 5.20
CA GLN A 155 -23.53 27.01 5.28
C GLN A 155 -24.28 28.33 5.48
N SER A 156 -23.75 29.22 6.32
CA SER A 156 -24.31 30.56 6.55
C SER A 156 -24.25 31.43 5.29
N LEU A 157 -23.09 31.47 4.61
CA LEU A 157 -22.92 32.18 3.35
C LEU A 157 -23.84 31.64 2.24
N THR A 158 -23.98 30.31 2.16
CA THR A 158 -24.89 29.66 1.20
C THR A 158 -26.34 30.09 1.44
N SER A 159 -26.76 30.13 2.70
CA SER A 159 -28.11 30.58 3.09
C SER A 159 -28.35 32.05 2.73
N TYR A 160 -27.35 32.91 2.96
CA TYR A 160 -27.42 34.33 2.60
C TYR A 160 -27.52 34.55 1.08
N ILE A 161 -26.71 33.84 0.29
CA ILE A 161 -26.74 33.90 -1.18
C ILE A 161 -28.12 33.47 -1.70
N ASN A 162 -28.70 32.40 -1.15
CA ASN A 162 -30.04 31.94 -1.55
C ASN A 162 -31.14 32.97 -1.25
N LEU A 163 -31.07 33.66 -0.10
CA LEU A 163 -31.99 34.75 0.22
C LEU A 163 -31.86 35.91 -0.78
N TYR A 164 -30.62 36.26 -1.14
CA TYR A 164 -30.35 37.31 -2.12
C TYR A 164 -30.90 36.97 -3.51
N ILE A 165 -30.67 35.74 -3.99
CA ILE A 165 -31.22 35.24 -5.27
C ILE A 165 -32.76 35.29 -5.27
N SER A 166 -33.38 34.86 -4.16
CA SER A 166 -34.83 34.92 -4.00
C SER A 166 -35.37 36.36 -4.07
N TYR A 167 -34.72 37.29 -3.36
CA TYR A 167 -35.08 38.71 -3.37
C TYR A 167 -35.00 39.33 -4.77
N TYR A 168 -33.92 39.07 -5.52
CA TYR A 168 -33.77 39.54 -6.90
C TYR A 168 -34.82 38.96 -7.84
N SER A 169 -35.19 37.70 -7.63
CA SER A 169 -36.25 37.04 -8.41
C SER A 169 -37.60 37.72 -8.19
N ILE A 170 -37.90 38.13 -6.95
CA ILE A 170 -39.12 38.88 -6.60
C ILE A 170 -39.12 40.28 -7.23
N ILE A 171 -37.99 41.00 -7.19
CA ILE A 171 -37.87 42.33 -7.83
C ILE A 171 -38.08 42.20 -9.34
N LYS A 172 -37.40 41.27 -9.99
CA LYS A 172 -37.50 41.05 -11.44
C LYS A 172 -38.95 40.73 -11.85
N PHE A 173 -39.64 39.89 -11.09
CA PHE A 173 -41.05 39.57 -11.32
C PHE A 173 -41.94 40.80 -11.17
N SER A 174 -41.74 41.61 -10.12
CA SER A 174 -42.49 42.85 -9.88
C SER A 174 -42.29 43.88 -11.00
N CYS A 175 -41.07 44.05 -11.50
CA CYS A 175 -40.78 44.94 -12.63
C CYS A 175 -41.45 44.47 -13.93
N CYS A 176 -41.43 43.17 -14.23
CA CYS A 176 -42.14 42.63 -15.39
C CYS A 176 -43.66 42.86 -15.30
N TYR A 177 -44.25 42.70 -14.10
CA TYR A 177 -45.67 42.94 -13.88
C TYR A 177 -46.05 44.41 -14.13
N LEU A 178 -45.25 45.35 -13.62
CA LEU A 178 -45.46 46.79 -13.84
C LEU A 178 -45.29 47.21 -15.30
N CYS A 179 -44.32 46.64 -16.03
CA CYS A 179 -44.18 46.94 -17.47
C CYS A 179 -45.38 46.43 -18.28
N ASN A 180 -45.89 45.24 -17.96
CA ASN A 180 -47.05 44.67 -18.65
C ASN A 180 -48.35 45.44 -18.35
N SER A 181 -48.55 45.93 -17.13
CA SER A 181 -49.72 46.75 -16.79
C SER A 181 -49.70 48.12 -17.48
N VAL A 182 -48.52 48.71 -17.70
CA VAL A 182 -48.38 49.95 -18.48
C VAL A 182 -48.73 49.73 -19.96
N ILE A 183 -48.32 48.61 -20.57
CA ILE A 183 -48.63 48.32 -21.99
C ILE A 183 -50.15 48.14 -22.24
N VAL A 184 -50.90 47.60 -21.27
CA VAL A 184 -52.36 47.45 -21.37
C VAL A 184 -53.08 48.79 -21.30
N PHE A 185 -52.52 49.78 -20.61
CA PHE A 185 -53.13 51.11 -20.49
C PHE A 185 -52.95 52.00 -21.73
N PHE A 186 -52.05 51.63 -22.65
CA PHE A 186 -51.75 52.39 -23.88
C PHE A 186 -52.27 51.71 -25.17
N LYS A 187 -53.18 50.73 -25.04
CA LYS A 187 -53.95 50.16 -26.16
C LYS A 187 -55.43 50.49 -26.00
#